data_AF-A0A3N2NC22-F1
#
_entry.id   AF-A0A3N2NC22-F1
#
_cell.length_a   1.000
_cell.length_b   1.000
_cell.length_c   1.000
_cell.angle_alpha   90.00
_cell.angle_beta   90.00
_cell.angle_gamma   90.00
#
_symmetry.space_group_name_H-M   'P 1'
#
loop_
_entity.id
_entity.type
_entity.pdbx_description
1 polymer ?
#
loop_
_entity_poly.entity_id
_entity_poly.type
_entity_poly.pdbx_seq_one_letter_code
_entity_poly.pdbx_strand_id
1 'polypeptide(L)'
;MLQSEFKERAGVEVTSKEFDAIHIVYMESDLDKDEFCKTWCKMNASRVSKAKELAKSKEEERKLKDSLIEIRNKLSSEVINGGNLPLTIAYLSDKELTLLEKVGIEIQISKKEMVEYGYPFQRFHDISDTRYKIEKYLNIA
;
A
#
# COMPACT_ATOMS: atom_id res chain seq x y z
N MET A 1 2.82 29.25 -17.29
CA MET A 1 2.18 27.91 -17.19
C MET A 1 1.22 27.89 -16.01
N LEU A 2 0.24 26.98 -15.95
CA LEU A 2 -0.64 26.77 -14.78
C LEU A 2 0.03 25.81 -13.76
N GLN A 3 -0.43 25.83 -12.51
CA GLN A 3 0.10 24.94 -11.46
C GLN A 3 -0.14 23.46 -11.79
N SER A 4 -1.29 23.14 -12.38
CA SER A 4 -1.61 21.80 -12.88
C SER A 4 -0.65 21.37 -13.98
N GLU A 5 -0.34 22.24 -14.94
CA GLU A 5 0.63 21.97 -16.01
C GLU A 5 2.04 21.72 -15.44
N PHE A 6 2.46 22.50 -14.43
CA PHE A 6 3.75 22.30 -13.77
C PHE A 6 3.80 20.96 -13.06
N LYS A 7 2.74 20.59 -12.31
CA LYS A 7 2.66 19.28 -11.64
C LYS A 7 2.80 18.13 -12.63
N GLU A 8 2.12 18.20 -13.77
CA GLU A 8 2.18 17.17 -14.82
C GLU A 8 3.58 17.05 -15.42
N ARG A 9 4.24 18.17 -15.72
CA ARG A 9 5.56 18.21 -16.36
C ARG A 9 6.72 17.91 -15.41
N ALA A 10 6.66 18.43 -14.18
CA ALA A 10 7.70 18.24 -13.16
C ALA A 10 7.52 16.95 -12.35
N GLY A 11 6.30 16.40 -12.31
CA GLY A 11 5.97 15.18 -11.56
C GLY A 11 6.04 15.37 -10.04
N VAL A 12 5.90 16.60 -9.56
CA VAL A 12 5.89 16.94 -8.13
C VAL A 12 4.81 17.96 -7.82
N GLU A 13 4.24 17.85 -6.62
CA GLU A 13 3.34 18.88 -6.11
C GLU A 13 4.14 19.99 -5.42
N VAL A 14 3.71 21.22 -5.66
CA VAL A 14 4.23 22.44 -5.02
C VAL A 14 3.05 23.20 -4.44
N THR A 15 3.28 23.90 -3.34
CA THR A 15 2.24 24.77 -2.75
C THR A 15 1.95 25.95 -3.67
N SER A 16 0.80 26.61 -3.48
CA SER A 16 0.45 27.80 -4.29
C SER A 16 1.54 28.88 -4.20
N LYS A 17 2.06 29.15 -3.00
CA LYS A 17 3.10 30.15 -2.78
C LYS A 17 4.42 29.81 -3.49
N GLU A 18 4.81 28.54 -3.47
CA GLU A 18 6.00 28.09 -4.21
C GLU A 18 5.78 28.19 -5.71
N PHE A 19 4.58 27.82 -6.17
CA PHE A 19 4.23 27.94 -7.57
C PHE A 19 4.29 29.38 -8.05
N ASP A 20 3.81 30.35 -7.28
CA ASP A 20 3.87 31.78 -7.63
C ASP A 20 5.32 32.22 -7.87
N ALA A 21 6.24 31.82 -6.98
CA ALA A 21 7.67 32.11 -7.15
C ALA A 21 8.27 31.44 -8.39
N ILE A 22 7.95 30.15 -8.62
CA ILE A 22 8.39 29.41 -9.81
C ILE A 22 7.85 30.04 -11.09
N HIS A 23 6.59 30.50 -11.06
CA HIS A 23 5.92 31.09 -12.20
C HIS A 23 6.52 32.45 -12.55
N ILE A 24 6.89 33.27 -11.57
CA ILE A 24 7.64 34.52 -11.80
C ILE A 24 8.96 34.22 -12.52
N VAL A 25 9.74 33.27 -11.99
CA VAL A 25 11.03 32.88 -12.62
C VAL A 25 10.83 32.33 -14.03
N TYR A 26 9.72 31.63 -14.29
CA TYR A 26 9.36 31.17 -15.63
C TYR A 26 9.02 32.34 -16.56
N MET A 27 8.24 33.32 -16.10
CA MET A 27 7.87 34.49 -16.91
C MET A 27 9.04 35.40 -17.24
N GLU A 28 10.10 35.37 -16.43
CA GLU A 28 11.36 36.06 -16.66
C GLU A 28 12.35 35.26 -17.53
N SER A 29 12.01 34.02 -17.88
CA SER A 29 12.86 33.09 -18.62
C SER A 29 12.39 32.95 -20.06
N ASP A 30 13.33 32.88 -21.00
CA ASP A 30 13.05 32.61 -22.43
C ASP A 30 12.80 31.12 -22.74
N LEU A 31 12.90 30.24 -21.74
CA LEU A 31 12.67 28.79 -21.90
C LEU A 31 11.19 28.47 -22.13
N ASP A 32 10.93 27.46 -22.98
CA ASP A 32 9.59 26.89 -23.08
C ASP A 32 9.20 26.12 -21.80
N LYS A 33 7.92 25.73 -21.69
CA LYS A 33 7.39 25.07 -20.49
C LYS A 33 8.13 23.77 -20.14
N ASP A 34 8.48 22.96 -21.12
CA ASP A 34 9.16 21.67 -20.91
C ASP A 34 10.61 21.84 -20.53
N GLU A 35 11.32 22.73 -21.24
CA GLU A 35 12.71 23.02 -20.95
C GLU A 35 12.89 23.66 -19.57
N PHE A 36 11.99 24.58 -19.21
CA PHE A 36 11.96 25.17 -17.87
C PHE A 36 11.73 24.11 -16.79
N CYS A 37 10.70 23.27 -16.92
CA CYS A 37 10.38 22.24 -15.92
C CYS A 37 11.53 21.23 -15.76
N LYS A 38 12.19 20.83 -16.86
CA LYS A 38 13.36 19.94 -16.82
C LYS A 38 14.52 20.60 -16.07
N THR A 39 14.80 21.88 -16.34
CA THR A 39 15.87 22.63 -15.69
C THR A 39 15.58 22.81 -14.21
N TRP A 40 14.36 23.19 -13.85
CA TRP A 40 13.92 23.29 -12.46
C TRP A 40 14.08 21.96 -11.72
N CYS A 41 13.66 20.85 -12.32
CA CYS A 41 13.82 19.51 -11.74
C CYS A 41 15.28 19.13 -11.52
N LYS A 42 16.19 19.49 -12.44
CA LYS A 42 17.63 19.27 -12.28
C LYS A 42 18.19 20.07 -11.11
N MET A 43 17.83 21.35 -11.00
CA MET A 43 18.26 22.21 -9.89
C MET A 43 17.70 21.75 -8.54
N ASN A 44 16.51 21.14 -8.55
CA ASN A 44 15.81 20.65 -7.35
C ASN A 44 15.85 19.12 -7.22
N ALA A 45 16.86 18.45 -7.80
CA ALA A 45 16.87 17.00 -7.97
C ALA A 45 16.66 16.22 -6.65
N SER A 46 17.27 16.65 -5.56
CA SER A 46 17.11 16.00 -4.24
C SER A 46 15.66 16.07 -3.74
N ARG A 47 15.02 17.25 -3.88
CA ARG A 47 13.61 17.44 -3.51
C ARG A 47 12.70 16.58 -4.39
N VAL A 48 12.95 16.57 -5.69
CA VAL A 48 12.16 15.79 -6.65
C VAL A 48 12.27 14.29 -6.38
N SER A 49 13.48 13.78 -6.09
CA SER A 49 13.69 12.37 -5.73
C SER A 49 12.90 11.99 -4.48
N LYS A 50 13.05 12.78 -3.40
CA LYS A 50 12.33 12.53 -2.14
C LYS A 50 10.82 12.55 -2.31
N ALA A 51 10.29 13.50 -3.09
CA ALA A 51 8.86 13.58 -3.37
C ALA A 51 8.36 12.34 -4.14
N LYS A 52 9.11 11.88 -5.14
CA LYS A 52 8.78 10.67 -5.91
C LYS A 52 8.87 9.40 -5.06
N GLU A 53 9.89 9.27 -4.22
CA GLU A 53 10.05 8.16 -3.27
C GLU A 53 8.88 8.11 -2.28
N LEU A 54 8.50 9.25 -1.72
CA LEU A 54 7.36 9.33 -0.81
C LEU A 54 6.05 8.98 -1.52
N ALA A 55 5.82 9.47 -2.73
CA ALA A 55 4.63 9.13 -3.51
C ALA A 55 4.57 7.63 -3.84
N LYS A 56 5.70 7.03 -4.21
CA LYS A 56 5.82 5.59 -4.45
C LYS A 56 5.52 4.79 -3.19
N SER A 57 6.11 5.16 -2.05
CA SER A 57 5.89 4.47 -0.76
C SER A 57 4.42 4.55 -0.33
N LYS A 58 3.77 5.72 -0.47
CA LYS A 58 2.33 5.87 -0.18
C LYS A 58 1.46 5.01 -1.10
N GLU A 59 1.81 4.92 -2.38
CA GLU A 59 1.08 4.08 -3.33
C GLU A 59 1.26 2.58 -3.02
N GLU A 60 2.45 2.16 -2.63
CA GLU A 60 2.72 0.79 -2.18
C GLU A 60 1.94 0.47 -0.90
N GLU A 61 1.90 1.39 0.07
CA GLU A 61 1.09 1.26 1.28
C GLU A 61 -0.41 1.18 0.96
N ARG A 62 -0.90 1.99 0.01
CA ARG A 62 -2.31 1.95 -0.43
C ARG A 62 -2.65 0.59 -1.03
N LYS A 63 -1.84 0.10 -1.97
CA LYS A 63 -2.04 -1.23 -2.58
C LYS A 63 -2.00 -2.35 -1.55
N LEU A 64 -1.09 -2.25 -0.58
CA LEU A 64 -1.00 -3.21 0.52
C LEU A 64 -2.31 -3.23 1.32
N LYS A 65 -2.83 -2.06 1.71
CA LYS A 65 -4.11 -1.95 2.42
C LYS A 65 -5.28 -2.49 1.61
N ASP A 66 -5.34 -2.19 0.31
CA ASP A 66 -6.37 -2.70 -0.59
C ASP A 66 -6.35 -4.24 -0.64
N SER A 67 -5.17 -4.86 -0.77
CA SER A 67 -5.03 -6.32 -0.72
C SER A 67 -5.44 -6.93 0.63
N LEU A 68 -5.15 -6.27 1.74
CA LEU A 68 -5.59 -6.72 3.07
C LEU A 68 -7.12 -6.65 3.22
N ILE A 69 -7.75 -5.62 2.66
CA ILE A 69 -9.22 -5.49 2.61
C ILE A 69 -9.84 -6.63 1.80
N GLU A 70 -9.26 -7.00 0.66
CA GLU A 70 -9.70 -8.15 -0.15
C GLU A 70 -9.61 -9.46 0.63
N ILE A 71 -8.49 -9.71 1.30
CA ILE A 71 -8.31 -10.89 2.17
C ILE A 71 -9.38 -10.92 3.27
N ARG A 72 -9.59 -9.80 3.97
CA ARG A 72 -10.62 -9.68 5.02
C ARG A 72 -12.02 -10.01 4.48
N ASN A 73 -12.37 -9.48 3.30
CA ASN A 73 -13.68 -9.71 2.69
C ASN A 73 -13.88 -11.18 2.32
N LYS A 74 -12.86 -11.81 1.74
CA LYS A 74 -12.83 -13.24 1.42
C LYS A 74 -12.98 -14.11 2.66
N LEU A 75 -12.31 -13.74 3.74
CA LEU A 75 -12.46 -14.41 5.05
C LEU A 75 -13.87 -14.20 5.64
N SER A 76 -14.56 -13.11 5.32
CA SER A 76 -15.89 -12.82 5.83
C SER A 76 -17.02 -13.57 5.10
N SER A 77 -16.85 -13.90 3.82
CA SER A 77 -17.85 -14.66 3.04
C SER A 77 -17.94 -16.14 3.42
N GLU A 78 -16.89 -16.70 4.03
CA GLU A 78 -16.74 -18.14 4.29
C GLU A 78 -17.25 -18.58 5.67
N VAL A 79 -17.64 -17.65 6.56
CA VAL A 79 -18.05 -17.94 7.95
C VAL A 79 -19.46 -18.57 8.05
N ILE A 80 -20.16 -18.78 6.94
CA ILE A 80 -21.54 -19.27 6.94
C ILE A 80 -21.55 -20.73 6.48
N ASN A 81 -21.16 -21.68 7.34
CA ASN A 81 -21.62 -23.08 7.32
C ASN A 81 -21.11 -23.88 8.55
N GLY A 82 -21.87 -23.84 9.64
CA GLY A 82 -21.95 -24.92 10.64
C GLY A 82 -20.68 -25.34 11.41
N GLY A 83 -20.48 -24.76 12.59
CA GLY A 83 -19.93 -25.45 13.76
C GLY A 83 -18.41 -25.57 13.91
N ASN A 84 -17.61 -25.47 12.84
CA ASN A 84 -16.15 -25.42 12.93
C ASN A 84 -15.65 -24.09 12.36
N LEU A 85 -14.93 -23.29 13.15
CA LEU A 85 -14.17 -22.16 12.64
C LEU A 85 -13.05 -22.71 11.76
N PRO A 86 -13.14 -22.58 10.43
CA PRO A 86 -12.21 -23.29 9.57
C PRO A 86 -10.87 -22.54 9.55
N LEU A 87 -9.78 -23.27 9.24
CA LEU A 87 -8.44 -22.70 9.34
C LEU A 87 -8.21 -21.66 8.25
N THR A 88 -7.61 -20.52 8.60
CA THR A 88 -7.29 -19.45 7.64
C THR A 88 -6.52 -19.96 6.42
N ILE A 89 -5.59 -20.90 6.64
CA ILE A 89 -4.75 -21.51 5.60
C ILE A 89 -5.54 -22.28 4.53
N ALA A 90 -6.76 -22.71 4.83
CA ALA A 90 -7.60 -23.44 3.89
C ALA A 90 -8.19 -22.51 2.80
N TYR A 91 -8.29 -21.21 3.07
CA TYR A 91 -8.95 -20.25 2.18
C TYR A 91 -7.98 -19.29 1.50
N LEU A 92 -6.80 -19.09 2.09
CA LEU A 92 -5.81 -18.18 1.54
C LEU A 92 -4.79 -18.93 0.66
N SER A 93 -4.46 -18.31 -0.47
CA SER A 93 -3.36 -18.69 -1.33
C SER A 93 -2.02 -18.41 -0.65
N ASP A 94 -0.96 -19.07 -1.11
CA ASP A 94 0.37 -18.89 -0.55
C ASP A 94 0.87 -17.44 -0.68
N LYS A 95 0.40 -16.71 -1.72
CA LYS A 95 0.67 -15.28 -1.89
C LYS A 95 0.01 -14.42 -0.82
N GLU A 96 -1.25 -14.69 -0.50
CA GLU A 96 -2.00 -13.98 0.56
C GLU A 96 -1.39 -14.28 1.93
N LEU A 97 -1.00 -15.53 2.19
CA LEU A 97 -0.29 -15.91 3.43
C LEU A 97 1.05 -15.19 3.57
N THR A 98 1.86 -15.17 2.50
CA THR A 98 3.14 -14.43 2.48
C THR A 98 2.92 -12.93 2.72
N LEU A 99 1.82 -12.36 2.21
CA LEU A 99 1.49 -10.96 2.42
C LEU A 99 1.16 -10.68 3.89
N LEU A 100 0.41 -11.56 4.54
CA LEU A 100 0.07 -11.45 5.96
C LEU A 100 1.34 -11.53 6.84
N GLU A 101 2.24 -12.47 6.55
CA GLU A 101 3.54 -12.56 7.24
C GLU A 101 4.36 -11.28 7.10
N LYS A 102 4.41 -10.68 5.89
CA LYS A 102 5.13 -9.41 5.65
C LYS A 102 4.60 -8.25 6.49
N VAL A 103 3.33 -8.27 6.88
CA VAL A 103 2.73 -7.25 7.76
C VAL A 103 2.71 -7.66 9.23
N GLY A 104 3.40 -8.74 9.59
CA GLY A 104 3.50 -9.24 10.96
C GLY A 104 2.29 -10.04 11.44
N ILE A 105 1.40 -10.46 10.53
CA ILE A 105 0.27 -11.34 10.81
C ILE A 105 0.74 -12.77 10.50
N GLU A 106 1.44 -13.37 11.46
CA GLU A 106 1.91 -14.75 11.34
C GLU A 106 0.75 -15.74 11.45
N ILE A 107 0.63 -16.61 10.45
CA ILE A 107 -0.26 -17.78 10.49
C ILE A 107 0.66 -18.97 10.75
N GLN A 108 0.85 -19.36 12.01
CA GLN A 108 1.94 -20.23 12.49
C GLN A 108 1.93 -21.71 12.01
N ILE A 109 1.41 -22.04 10.83
CA ILE A 109 1.44 -23.41 10.29
C ILE A 109 1.58 -23.37 8.76
N SER A 110 2.50 -24.16 8.21
CA SER A 110 2.56 -24.50 6.78
C SER A 110 1.53 -25.58 6.43
N LYS A 111 1.05 -25.62 5.17
CA LYS A 111 0.10 -26.65 4.71
C LYS A 111 0.61 -28.08 4.95
N LYS A 112 1.93 -28.27 4.99
CA LYS A 112 2.60 -29.54 5.27
C LYS A 112 2.42 -29.98 6.72
N GLU A 113 2.63 -29.07 7.68
CA GLU A 113 2.45 -29.35 9.11
C GLU A 113 0.99 -29.64 9.45
N MET A 114 0.04 -29.02 8.74
CA MET A 114 -1.39 -29.33 8.89
C MET A 114 -1.73 -30.80 8.57
N VAL A 115 -1.05 -31.39 7.59
CA VAL A 115 -1.24 -32.80 7.18
C VAL A 115 -0.53 -33.77 8.14
N GLU A 116 0.59 -33.34 8.72
CA GLU A 116 1.50 -34.20 9.49
C GLU A 116 1.08 -34.40 10.95
N TYR A 117 0.44 -33.41 11.59
CA TYR A 117 0.19 -33.42 13.04
C TYR A 117 -1.25 -33.77 13.49
N GLY A 118 -2.25 -33.77 12.61
CA GLY A 118 -3.65 -34.06 12.97
C GLY A 118 -4.34 -32.98 13.82
N TYR A 119 -5.66 -33.11 14.03
CA TYR A 119 -6.53 -32.09 14.67
C TYR A 119 -6.93 -32.48 16.12
N PRO A 120 -7.07 -31.54 17.09
CA PRO A 120 -6.76 -30.10 17.10
C PRO A 120 -5.51 -29.73 17.94
N PHE A 121 -4.73 -28.75 17.47
CA PHE A 121 -3.60 -28.14 18.17
C PHE A 121 -3.95 -26.70 18.59
N GLN A 122 -3.47 -26.25 19.75
CA GLN A 122 -3.81 -24.96 20.39
C GLN A 122 -3.36 -23.69 19.64
N ARG A 123 -2.70 -23.79 18.47
CA ARG A 123 -2.03 -22.69 17.76
C ARG A 123 -2.63 -22.33 16.40
N PHE A 124 -3.80 -22.86 16.08
CA PHE A 124 -4.46 -22.56 14.82
C PHE A 124 -5.07 -21.16 14.82
N HIS A 125 -4.63 -20.29 13.91
CA HIS A 125 -5.32 -19.03 13.64
C HIS A 125 -6.56 -19.30 12.79
N ASP A 126 -7.71 -19.26 13.45
CA ASP A 126 -8.98 -19.30 12.77
C ASP A 126 -9.25 -18.02 11.96
N ILE A 127 -10.24 -18.09 11.08
CA ILE A 127 -10.66 -16.97 10.24
C ILE A 127 -10.96 -15.71 11.06
N SER A 128 -11.57 -15.85 12.24
CA SER A 128 -11.98 -14.71 13.06
C SER A 128 -10.78 -13.97 13.65
N ASP A 129 -9.78 -14.71 14.17
CA ASP A 129 -8.55 -14.13 14.69
C ASP A 129 -7.73 -13.46 13.59
N THR A 130 -7.58 -14.10 12.43
CA THR A 130 -6.89 -13.48 11.28
C THR A 130 -7.62 -12.20 10.85
N ARG A 131 -8.95 -12.23 10.75
CA ARG A 131 -9.75 -11.06 10.39
C ARG A 131 -9.54 -9.92 11.39
N TYR A 132 -9.61 -10.22 12.68
CA TYR A 132 -9.38 -9.23 13.74
C TYR A 132 -7.99 -8.61 13.65
N LYS A 133 -6.95 -9.40 13.39
CA LYS A 133 -5.58 -8.88 13.20
C LYS A 133 -5.46 -7.97 11.98
N ILE A 134 -6.12 -8.32 10.87
CA ILE A 134 -6.19 -7.47 9.68
C ILE A 134 -6.91 -6.16 9.99
N GLU A 135 -8.06 -6.21 10.66
CA GLU A 135 -8.85 -5.03 11.04
C GLU A 135 -8.07 -4.11 12.00
N LYS A 136 -7.33 -4.70 12.94
CA LYS A 136 -6.43 -3.98 13.83
C LYS A 136 -5.28 -3.31 13.07
N TYR A 137 -4.66 -3.99 12.10
CA TYR A 137 -3.61 -3.40 11.26
C TYR A 137 -4.16 -2.22 10.42
N LEU A 138 -5.37 -2.37 9.89
CA LEU A 138 -6.04 -1.35 9.09
C LEU A 138 -6.62 -0.20 9.91
N ASN A 139 -6.60 -0.26 11.25
CA ASN A 139 -7.25 0.68 12.17
C ASN A 139 -8.76 0.87 11.89
N ILE A 140 -9.47 -0.24 11.66
CA ILE A 140 -10.91 -0.27 11.40
C ILE A 140 -11.68 -1.12 12.43
N ALA A 141 -10.98 -1.62 13.46
CA ALA A 141 -11.52 -2.43 14.55
C ALA A 141 -12.11 -1.57 15.68
#